data_AF-A0A0F8ZMT6-F1
#
_entry.id   AF-A0A0F8ZMT6-F1
#
_cell.length_a   1.000
_cell.length_b   1.000
_cell.length_c   1.000
_cell.angle_alpha   90.00
_cell.angle_beta   90.00
_cell.angle_gamma   90.00
#
_symmetry.space_group_name_H-M   'P 1'
#
loop_
_entity.id
_entity.type
_entity.pdbx_description
1 polymer ?
#
loop_
_entity_poly.entity_id
_entity_poly.type
_entity_poly.pdbx_seq_one_letter_code
_entity_poly.pdbx_strand_id
1 'polypeptide(L)'
;MNNWKDIKNYEGLYQVSNFGDVKSLERKVNNQYGAERILKSNFGSNEYKVVVLCKDKKQSTKTVHSLVWDAFGDKSRNGRKLQVDHKDENKLNNNINNLQLLTNRENTNKGKSQYKKTSKYTGVY
;
A
#
# COMPACT_ATOMS: atom_id res chain seq x y z
N MET A 1 10.83 -16.36 2.47
CA MET A 1 11.13 -15.77 3.79
C MET A 1 10.14 -14.65 4.06
N ASN A 2 9.52 -14.62 5.24
CA ASN A 2 8.69 -13.48 5.65
C ASN A 2 9.60 -12.42 6.25
N ASN A 3 9.75 -11.30 5.56
CA ASN A 3 10.64 -10.22 5.96
C ASN A 3 9.82 -9.06 6.49
N TRP A 4 10.27 -8.47 7.60
CA TRP A 4 9.65 -7.31 8.24
C TRP A 4 10.59 -6.12 8.16
N LYS A 5 10.04 -4.93 7.91
CA LYS A 5 10.77 -3.66 7.89
C LYS A 5 9.99 -2.58 8.62
N ASP A 6 10.70 -1.63 9.21
CA ASP A 6 10.08 -0.46 9.84
C ASP A 6 9.37 0.41 8.81
N ILE A 7 8.22 0.95 9.21
CA ILE A 7 7.47 1.88 8.38
C ILE A 7 8.11 3.26 8.50
N LYS A 8 8.46 3.88 7.36
CA LYS A 8 9.05 5.22 7.32
C LYS A 8 8.21 6.26 8.06
N ASN A 9 8.85 7.05 8.92
CA ASN A 9 8.27 8.01 9.88
C ASN A 9 7.55 7.38 11.09
N TYR A 10 7.55 6.06 11.20
CA TYR A 10 6.95 5.27 12.29
C TYR A 10 7.94 4.22 12.83
N GLU A 11 9.23 4.49 12.70
CA GLU A 11 10.32 3.63 13.16
C GLU A 11 10.20 3.35 14.66
N GLY A 12 10.41 2.10 15.07
CA GLY A 12 10.22 1.68 16.46
C GLY A 12 8.76 1.62 16.94
N LEU A 13 7.79 1.99 16.09
CA LEU A 13 6.36 1.93 16.42
C LEU A 13 5.62 0.86 15.62
N TYR A 14 5.93 0.73 14.34
CA TYR A 14 5.22 -0.17 13.42
C TYR A 14 6.14 -0.77 12.36
N GLN A 15 5.87 -2.02 12.01
CA GLN A 15 6.55 -2.75 10.94
C GLN A 15 5.56 -3.28 9.91
N VAL A 16 6.02 -3.43 8.68
CA VAL A 16 5.27 -4.03 7.57
C VAL A 16 6.01 -5.25 7.02
N SER A 17 5.26 -6.30 6.70
CA SER A 17 5.79 -7.50 6.07
C SER A 17 5.79 -7.40 4.55
N ASN A 18 6.64 -8.16 3.88
CA ASN A 18 6.64 -8.25 2.43
C ASN A 18 5.36 -8.90 1.85
N PHE A 19 4.53 -9.54 2.69
CA PHE A 19 3.23 -10.10 2.32
C PHE A 19 2.05 -9.13 2.53
N GLY A 20 2.30 -7.98 3.18
CA GLY A 20 1.27 -6.97 3.45
C GLY A 20 0.59 -7.08 4.80
N ASP A 21 1.21 -7.74 5.77
CA ASP A 21 0.80 -7.65 7.17
C ASP A 21 1.46 -6.43 7.82
N VAL A 22 0.74 -5.76 8.71
CA VAL A 22 1.28 -4.63 9.47
C VAL A 22 1.18 -4.97 10.94
N LYS A 23 2.27 -4.80 11.67
CA LYS A 23 2.32 -5.04 13.11
C LYS A 23 2.66 -3.76 13.88
N SER A 24 2.05 -3.60 15.04
CA SER A 24 2.46 -2.64 16.05
C SER A 24 3.52 -3.29 16.91
N LEU A 25 4.63 -2.59 17.13
CA LEU A 25 5.65 -3.03 18.06
C LEU A 25 5.23 -2.75 19.51
N GLU A 26 5.88 -3.47 20.43
CA GLU A 26 5.70 -3.25 21.86
C GLU A 26 6.11 -1.83 22.24
N ARG A 27 5.23 -1.12 22.95
CA ARG A 27 5.51 0.23 23.42
C ARG A 27 4.58 0.65 24.55
N LYS A 28 5.03 1.61 25.36
CA LYS A 28 4.21 2.22 26.41
C LYS A 28 3.29 3.29 25.82
N VAL A 29 1.97 3.12 25.96
CA VAL A 29 0.94 4.06 25.50
C VAL A 29 0.07 4.44 26.69
N ASN A 30 -0.05 5.74 27.01
CA ASN A 30 -0.87 6.23 28.12
C ASN A 30 -0.61 5.49 29.44
N ASN A 31 0.67 5.27 29.75
CA ASN A 31 1.14 4.56 30.94
C ASN A 31 0.84 3.04 30.99
N GLN A 32 0.25 2.46 29.94
CA GLN A 32 0.02 1.03 29.78
C GLN A 32 1.01 0.42 28.78
N TYR A 33 1.46 -0.81 29.02
CA TYR A 33 2.26 -1.55 28.06
C TYR A 33 1.35 -2.12 26.96
N GLY A 34 1.55 -1.66 25.73
CA GLY A 34 0.93 -2.26 24.56
C GLY A 34 1.85 -3.34 24.01
N ALA A 35 1.39 -4.59 24.04
CA ALA A 35 2.11 -5.72 23.46
C ALA A 35 2.20 -5.62 21.93
N GLU A 36 3.23 -6.27 21.36
CA GLU A 36 3.33 -6.45 19.92
C GLU A 36 2.10 -7.20 19.39
N ARG A 37 1.53 -6.71 18.28
CA ARG A 37 0.37 -7.35 17.63
C ARG A 37 0.27 -7.02 16.17
N ILE A 38 -0.27 -7.96 15.40
CA ILE A 38 -0.68 -7.72 14.01
C ILE A 38 -1.94 -6.85 14.02
N LEU A 39 -1.91 -5.75 13.27
CA LEU A 39 -3.03 -4.83 13.12
C LEU A 39 -4.08 -5.45 12.19
N LYS A 40 -5.35 -5.32 12.57
CA LYS A 40 -6.46 -5.62 11.66
C LYS A 40 -6.50 -4.56 10.57
N SER A 41 -6.40 -4.99 9.33
CA SER A 41 -6.66 -4.14 8.16
C SER A 41 -8.17 -4.00 7.94
N ASN A 42 -8.61 -2.78 7.63
CA ASN A 42 -9.97 -2.50 7.16
C ASN A 42 -9.97 -2.30 5.64
N PHE A 43 -11.16 -2.20 5.04
CA PHE A 43 -11.32 -1.83 3.63
C PHE A 43 -11.60 -0.34 3.51
N GLY A 44 -10.84 0.35 2.64
CA GLY A 44 -11.15 1.72 2.25
C GLY A 44 -12.27 1.78 1.20
N SER A 45 -12.68 2.99 0.83
CA SER A 45 -13.74 3.24 -0.17
C SER A 45 -13.49 2.62 -1.55
N ASN A 46 -12.24 2.30 -1.87
CA ASN A 46 -11.82 1.74 -3.17
C ASN A 46 -11.45 0.25 -3.07
N GLU A 47 -11.91 -0.44 -2.02
CA GLU A 47 -11.68 -1.87 -1.71
C GLU A 47 -10.22 -2.23 -1.36
N TYR A 48 -9.33 -1.24 -1.28
CA TYR A 48 -7.96 -1.47 -0.82
C TYR A 48 -7.91 -1.70 0.69
N LYS A 49 -7.05 -2.63 1.11
CA LYS A 49 -6.71 -2.79 2.54
C LYS A 49 -6.04 -1.54 3.08
N VAL A 50 -6.54 -1.03 4.20
CA VAL A 50 -6.03 0.13 4.92
C VAL A 50 -5.77 -0.20 6.38
N VAL A 51 -4.79 0.48 6.97
CA VAL A 51 -4.47 0.41 8.39
C VAL A 51 -4.38 1.82 8.95
N VAL A 52 -4.74 1.96 10.23
CA VAL A 52 -4.61 3.22 10.96
C VAL A 52 -3.33 3.16 11.79
N LEU A 53 -2.39 4.05 11.48
CA LEU A 53 -1.17 4.23 12.26
C LEU A 53 -1.34 5.43 13.18
N CYS A 54 -0.85 5.34 14.40
CA CYS A 54 -0.94 6.42 15.39
C CYS A 54 0.45 6.78 15.90
N LYS A 55 0.80 8.06 15.79
CA LYS A 55 2.05 8.65 16.31
C LYS A 55 1.71 10.01 16.91
N ASP A 56 2.22 10.28 18.11
CA ASP A 56 2.02 11.57 18.82
C ASP A 56 0.55 11.99 18.93
N LYS A 57 -0.33 11.04 19.29
CA LYS A 57 -1.79 11.20 19.38
C LYS A 57 -2.48 11.56 18.05
N LYS A 58 -1.74 11.57 16.93
CA LYS A 58 -2.28 11.80 15.58
C LYS A 58 -2.43 10.47 14.87
N GLN A 59 -3.63 10.24 14.35
CA GLN A 59 -3.95 9.07 13.55
C GLN A 59 -3.76 9.37 12.06
N SER A 60 -3.32 8.39 11.30
CA SER A 60 -3.17 8.48 9.86
C SER A 60 -3.54 7.16 9.22
N THR A 61 -4.52 7.19 8.33
CA THR A 61 -4.92 6.04 7.53
C THR A 61 -3.97 5.89 6.35
N LYS A 62 -3.36 4.71 6.20
CA LYS A 62 -2.45 4.36 5.11
C LYS A 62 -2.92 3.10 4.42
N THR A 63 -2.74 3.01 3.10
CA THR A 63 -3.04 1.78 2.36
C THR A 63 -1.90 0.78 2.53
N VAL A 64 -2.24 -0.50 2.67
CA VAL A 64 -1.26 -1.57 2.92
C VAL A 64 -0.28 -1.72 1.74
N HIS A 65 -0.76 -1.76 0.50
CA HIS A 65 0.11 -1.83 -0.68
C HIS A 65 1.14 -0.69 -0.74
N SER A 66 0.75 0.52 -0.31
CA SER A 66 1.67 1.66 -0.26
C SER A 66 2.78 1.43 0.76
N LEU A 67 2.42 0.94 1.95
CA LEU A 67 3.39 0.66 3.02
C LEU A 67 4.39 -0.42 2.61
N VAL A 68 3.91 -1.50 1.99
CA VAL A 68 4.76 -2.57 1.48
C VAL A 68 5.72 -2.03 0.44
N TRP A 69 5.23 -1.27 -0.54
CA TRP A 69 6.08 -0.68 -1.56
C TRP A 69 7.09 0.33 -0.99
N ASP A 70 6.65 1.20 -0.07
CA ASP A 70 7.53 2.22 0.53
C ASP A 70 8.66 1.58 1.38
N ALA A 71 8.48 0.34 1.87
CA ALA A 71 9.48 -0.39 2.66
C ALA A 71 10.36 -1.35 1.84
N PHE A 72 9.79 -2.03 0.84
CA PHE A 72 10.46 -3.08 0.08
C PHE A 72 10.68 -2.76 -1.40
N GLY A 73 9.98 -1.77 -1.94
CA GLY A 73 10.11 -1.40 -3.35
C GLY A 73 11.43 -0.72 -3.66
N ASP A 74 11.96 -0.97 -4.84
CA ASP A 74 13.26 -0.44 -5.27
C ASP A 74 13.24 1.07 -5.54
N LYS A 75 12.06 1.61 -5.89
CA LYS A 75 11.88 3.00 -6.29
C LYS A 75 10.97 3.72 -5.33
N SER A 76 11.42 4.89 -4.87
CA SER A 76 10.57 5.79 -4.10
C SER A 76 9.40 6.28 -4.96
N ARG A 77 8.22 6.37 -4.33
CA ARG A 77 7.06 6.98 -4.98
C ARG A 77 7.29 8.49 -5.03
N ASN A 78 7.57 9.02 -6.22
CA ASN A 78 7.75 10.45 -6.48
C ASN A 78 6.43 11.24 -6.32
N GLY A 79 5.87 11.24 -5.11
CA GLY A 79 4.61 11.88 -4.76
C GLY A 79 3.42 11.31 -5.53
N ARG A 80 2.57 12.20 -6.09
CA ARG A 80 1.33 11.84 -6.81
C ARG A 80 1.56 11.32 -8.24
N LYS A 81 2.80 11.28 -8.73
CA LYS A 81 3.10 10.88 -10.12
C LYS A 81 3.10 9.37 -10.32
N LEU A 82 3.47 8.63 -9.27
CA LEU A 82 3.62 7.18 -9.29
C LEU A 82 2.64 6.53 -8.32
N GLN A 83 1.87 5.58 -8.83
CA GLN A 83 0.88 4.81 -8.09
C GLN A 83 1.33 3.35 -8.01
N VAL A 84 1.08 2.74 -6.86
CA VAL A 84 1.30 1.31 -6.67
C VAL A 84 0.07 0.59 -7.21
N ASP A 85 0.30 -0.34 -8.11
CA ASP A 85 -0.71 -1.14 -8.79
C ASP A 85 -0.46 -2.63 -8.53
N HIS A 86 -1.52 -3.43 -8.61
CA HIS A 86 -1.49 -4.88 -8.42
C HIS A 86 -1.38 -5.57 -9.78
N LYS A 87 -0.35 -6.41 -9.97
CA LYS A 87 -0.11 -7.12 -11.24
C LYS A 87 -1.24 -8.09 -11.56
N ASP A 88 -1.75 -8.79 -10.55
CA ASP A 88 -2.86 -9.75 -10.63
C ASP A 88 -4.26 -9.10 -10.52
N GLU A 89 -4.33 -7.77 -10.39
CA GLU A 89 -5.57 -7.01 -10.20
C GLU A 89 -6.36 -7.34 -8.92
N ASN A 90 -5.78 -8.19 -8.05
CA ASN A 90 -6.36 -8.53 -6.77
C ASN A 90 -5.85 -7.57 -5.70
N LYS A 91 -6.69 -6.59 -5.35
CA LYS A 91 -6.43 -5.56 -4.33
C LYS A 91 -6.11 -6.13 -2.93
N LEU A 92 -6.44 -7.41 -2.69
CA LEU A 92 -6.20 -8.10 -1.43
C LEU A 92 -4.79 -8.70 -1.33
N ASN A 93 -4.16 -8.98 -2.48
CA ASN A 93 -2.83 -9.58 -2.59
C ASN A 93 -1.75 -8.49 -2.54
N ASN A 94 -1.39 -8.08 -1.32
CA ASN A 94 -0.43 -7.00 -1.09
C ASN A 94 1.02 -7.50 -1.02
N ASN A 95 1.32 -8.66 -1.60
CA ASN A 95 2.69 -9.17 -1.66
C ASN A 95 3.55 -8.25 -2.54
N ILE A 96 4.74 -7.85 -2.07
CA ILE A 96 5.66 -7.00 -2.83
C ILE A 96 5.90 -7.48 -4.27
N ASN A 97 5.97 -8.80 -4.49
CA ASN A 97 6.19 -9.37 -5.83
C ASN A 97 5.00 -9.14 -6.77
N ASN A 98 3.79 -9.04 -6.20
CA ASN A 98 2.55 -8.74 -6.90
C ASN A 98 2.34 -7.23 -7.10
N LEU A 99 3.11 -6.37 -6.42
CA LEU A 99 3.01 -4.93 -6.57
C LEU A 99 3.94 -4.44 -7.69
N GLN A 100 3.52 -3.37 -8.35
CA GLN A 100 4.33 -2.63 -9.31
C GLN A 100 4.08 -1.13 -9.16
N LEU A 101 5.04 -0.32 -9.59
CA LEU A 101 4.93 1.13 -9.57
C LEU A 101 4.73 1.64 -10.99
N LEU A 102 3.57 2.25 -11.24
CA LEU A 102 3.16 2.79 -12.54
C LEU A 102 2.94 4.29 -12.44
N THR A 103 3.10 5.00 -13.55
CA THR A 103 2.61 6.38 -13.68
C THR A 103 1.09 6.41 -13.83
N ASN A 104 0.46 7.54 -13.51
CA ASN A 104 -0.98 7.72 -13.71
C ASN A 104 -1.42 7.42 -15.16
N ARG A 105 -0.58 7.76 -16.14
CA ARG A 105 -0.85 7.51 -17.57
C ARG A 105 -0.83 6.01 -17.88
N GLU A 106 0.18 5.30 -17.39
CA GLU A 106 0.31 3.85 -17.58
C GLU A 106 -0.83 3.10 -16.90
N ASN A 107 -1.17 3.45 -15.65
CA ASN A 107 -2.26 2.82 -14.92
C ASN A 107 -3.62 3.00 -15.64
N THR A 108 -3.90 4.22 -16.11
CA THR A 108 -5.11 4.52 -16.88
C THR A 108 -5.16 3.72 -18.20
N ASN A 109 -4.03 3.58 -18.88
CA ASN A 109 -3.95 2.83 -20.13
C ASN A 109 -4.10 1.32 -19.90
N LYS A 110 -3.57 0.79 -18.79
CA LYS A 110 -3.74 -0.63 -18.39
C LYS A 110 -5.21 -0.98 -18.25
N GLY A 111 -5.98 -0.17 -17.51
CA GLY A 111 -7.43 -0.35 -17.39
C GLY A 111 -8.14 -0.26 -18.74
N LYS A 112 -7.79 0.71 -19.59
CA LYS A 112 -8.37 0.87 -20.94
C LYS A 112 -8.04 -0.27 -21.90
N SER A 113 -6.90 -0.95 -21.74
CA SER A 113 -6.53 -2.08 -22.60
C SER A 113 -7.38 -3.33 -22.32
N GLN A 114 -7.97 -3.43 -21.13
CA GLN A 114 -8.88 -4.52 -20.75
C GLN A 114 -10.29 -4.31 -21.30
N TYR A 115 -10.75 -3.07 -21.37
CA TYR A 115 -11.96 -2.74 -22.12
C TYR A 115 -11.63 -2.85 -23.61
N LYS A 116 -12.04 -3.95 -24.26
CA LYS A 116 -12.00 -4.11 -25.72
C LYS A 116 -12.45 -2.79 -26.35
N LYS A 117 -11.57 -2.17 -27.16
CA LYS A 117 -11.89 -0.96 -27.93
C LYS A 117 -13.21 -1.19 -28.67
N THR A 118 -14.28 -0.51 -28.25
CA THR A 118 -15.59 -0.56 -28.92
C THR A 118 -15.68 0.41 -30.09
N SER A 119 -14.68 1.28 -30.29
CA SER A 119 -14.66 2.23 -31.39
C SER A 119 -14.09 1.62 -32.67
N LYS A 120 -14.90 1.60 -33.73
CA LYS A 120 -14.50 1.31 -35.12
C LYS A 120 -13.75 2.48 -35.80
N TYR A 121 -13.62 3.64 -35.15
CA TYR A 121 -13.01 4.82 -35.77
C TYR A 121 -11.75 5.27 -35.04
N THR A 122 -10.65 5.33 -35.79
CA THR A 122 -9.34 5.87 -35.38
C THR A 122 -9.06 7.17 -36.12
N GLY A 123 -8.84 8.25 -35.37
CA GLY A 123 -8.27 9.50 -35.90
C GLY A 123 -9.30 10.58 -36.15
N VAL A 124 -9.34 11.57 -35.26
CA VAL A 124 -9.63 12.97 -35.62
C VAL A 124 -8.71 13.83 -34.77
N TYR A 125 -7.79 14.52 -35.43
CA TYR A 125 -7.07 15.70 -34.91
C TYR A 125 -7.90 16.94 -35.24
#